data_AF-A0A948L1E6-F1
#
_entry.id   AF-A0A948L1E6-F1
#
_cell.length_a   1.000
_cell.length_b   1.000
_cell.length_c   1.000
_cell.angle_alpha   90.00
_cell.angle_beta   90.00
_cell.angle_gamma   90.00
#
_symmetry.space_group_name_H-M   'P 1'
#
loop_
_entity.id
_entity.type
_entity.pdbx_description
1 polymer ?
#
loop_
_entity_poly.entity_id
_entity_poly.type
_entity_poly.pdbx_seq_one_letter_code
_entity_poly.pdbx_strand_id
1 'polypeptide(L)' 'MTPDEADQRIIVSRGTLAAYIQGIQQTGVYPIADLALVHEEICLLEAIAEKYPSKGMQVLELVTWWTAFEANVRGKMN' A
#
# COMPACT_ATOMS: atom_id res chain seq x y z
N MET A 1 3.15 0.04 18.25
CA MET A 1 3.91 -0.64 17.19
C MET A 1 5.25 -1.12 17.73
N THR A 2 5.32 -2.42 17.99
CA THR A 2 6.51 -3.27 18.20
C THR A 2 7.03 -3.80 16.85
N PRO A 3 8.20 -4.46 16.79
CA PRO A 3 8.68 -5.10 15.55
C PRO A 3 7.69 -6.12 14.97
N ASP A 4 7.07 -6.95 15.81
CA ASP A 4 6.10 -7.97 15.37
C ASP A 4 4.81 -7.33 14.87
N GLU A 5 4.35 -6.25 15.51
CA GLU A 5 3.20 -5.47 15.03
C GLU A 5 3.50 -4.83 13.67
N ALA A 6 4.75 -4.42 13.41
CA ALA A 6 5.16 -3.91 12.11
C ALA A 6 5.15 -4.99 11.03
N ASP A 7 5.62 -6.21 11.35
CA ASP A 7 5.54 -7.35 10.42
C ASP A 7 4.09 -7.69 10.07
N GLN A 8 3.23 -7.77 11.10
CA GLN A 8 1.82 -8.00 10.89
C GLN A 8 1.20 -6.90 10.02
N ARG A 9 1.61 -5.63 10.22
CA ARG A 9 1.09 -4.52 9.43
C ARG A 9 1.52 -4.58 7.96
N ILE A 10 2.75 -4.99 7.68
CA ILE A 10 3.28 -5.22 6.33
C ILE A 10 2.50 -6.36 5.64
N ILE A 11 2.23 -7.46 6.36
CA ILE A 11 1.45 -8.59 5.83
C ILE A 11 0.03 -8.14 5.47
N VAL A 12 -0.64 -7.41 6.37
CA VAL A 12 -1.97 -6.86 6.12
C VAL A 12 -1.95 -5.92 4.93
N SER A 13 -0.99 -5.00 4.86
CA SER A 13 -0.85 -4.05 3.76
C SER A 13 -0.72 -4.73 2.40
N ARG A 14 0.11 -5.79 2.32
CA ARG A 14 0.27 -6.59 1.11
C ARG A 14 -1.03 -7.29 0.70
N GLY A 15 -1.77 -7.84 1.67
CA GLY A 15 -3.07 -8.44 1.42
C GLY A 15 -4.11 -7.44 0.91
N THR A 16 -4.14 -6.25 1.51
CA THR A 16 -5.03 -5.16 1.10
C THR A 16 -4.74 -4.70 -0.33
N LEU A 17 -3.46 -4.51 -0.68
CA LEU A 17 -3.09 -4.16 -2.04
C LEU A 17 -3.54 -5.23 -3.05
N ALA A 18 -3.29 -6.51 -2.73
CA ALA A 18 -3.72 -7.62 -3.58
C ALA A 18 -5.24 -7.63 -3.77
N ALA A 19 -6.01 -7.35 -2.71
CA ALA A 19 -7.47 -7.26 -2.78
C ALA A 19 -7.94 -6.11 -3.68
N TYR A 20 -7.31 -4.93 -3.61
CA TYR A 20 -7.63 -3.83 -4.52
C TYR A 20 -7.34 -4.18 -5.99
N ILE A 21 -6.17 -4.75 -6.27
CA ILE A 21 -5.79 -5.17 -7.63
C ILE A 21 -6.77 -6.21 -8.16
N GLN A 22 -7.11 -7.21 -7.35
CA GLN A 22 -8.09 -8.24 -7.71
C GLN A 22 -9.48 -7.64 -7.95
N GLY A 23 -9.92 -6.71 -7.12
CA GLY A 23 -11.19 -6.01 -7.28
C GLY A 23 -11.28 -5.26 -8.61
N ILE A 24 -10.22 -4.54 -9.00
CA ILE A 24 -10.12 -3.88 -10.30
C ILE A 24 -10.16 -4.90 -11.43
N GLN A 25 -9.41 -6.01 -11.34
CA GLN A 25 -9.39 -7.04 -12.37
C GLN A 25 -10.75 -7.71 -12.58
N GLN A 26 -11.53 -7.89 -11.50
CA GLN A 26 -12.83 -8.55 -11.55
C GLN A 26 -13.96 -7.62 -12.02
N THR A 27 -13.91 -6.35 -11.62
CA THR A 27 -15.03 -5.41 -11.82
C THR A 27 -14.74 -4.32 -12.85
N GLY A 28 -13.47 -4.06 -13.16
CA GLY A 28 -13.02 -2.89 -13.93
C GLY A 28 -13.15 -1.56 -13.18
N VAL A 29 -13.65 -1.57 -11.94
CA VAL A 29 -13.92 -0.36 -11.15
C VAL A 29 -12.68 0.02 -10.35
N TYR A 30 -12.25 1.28 -10.51
CA TYR A 30 -11.13 1.85 -9.75
C TYR A 30 -11.63 2.47 -8.44
N PRO A 31 -10.96 2.23 -7.30
CA PRO A 31 -11.38 2.74 -6.00
C PRO A 31 -10.98 4.20 -5.80
N ILE A 32 -11.55 5.10 -6.61
CA ILE A 32 -11.22 6.54 -6.59
C ILE A 32 -11.50 7.18 -5.23
N ALA A 33 -12.58 6.75 -4.56
CA ALA A 33 -12.94 7.25 -3.23
C ALA A 33 -11.91 6.90 -2.15
N ASP A 34 -11.12 5.84 -2.35
CA ASP A 34 -10.15 5.35 -1.38
C ASP A 34 -8.74 5.94 -1.60
N LEU A 35 -8.56 6.86 -2.55
CA LEU A 35 -7.24 7.41 -2.89
C LEU A 35 -6.53 8.07 -1.69
N ALA A 36 -7.29 8.71 -0.79
CA ALA A 36 -6.72 9.25 0.44
C ALA A 36 -6.18 8.15 1.36
N LEU A 37 -6.90 7.04 1.50
CA LEU A 37 -6.49 5.88 2.29
C LEU A 37 -5.25 5.20 1.70
N VAL A 38 -5.14 5.15 0.37
CA VAL A 38 -3.96 4.64 -0.34
C VAL A 38 -2.73 5.48 -0.01
N HIS A 39 -2.85 6.80 -0.02
CA HIS A 39 -1.75 7.68 0.33
C HIS A 39 -1.34 7.55 1.80
N GLU A 40 -2.31 7.48 2.72
CA GLU A 40 -2.06 7.22 4.14
C GLU A 40 -1.33 5.89 4.38
N GLU A 41 -1.66 4.85 3.59
CA GLU A 41 -0.97 3.55 3.64
C GLU A 41 0.52 3.67 3.29
N ILE A 42 0.85 4.45 2.25
CA ILE A 42 2.24 4.70 1.83
C ILE A 42 3.00 5.40 2.96
N CYS A 43 2.45 6.47 3.52
CA CYS A 43 3.10 7.20 4.62
C CYS A 43 3.29 6.31 5.86
N LEU A 44 2.32 5.45 6.18
CA LEU A 44 2.45 4.51 7.29
C LEU A 44 3.59 3.52 7.07
N LEU A 45 3.72 2.98 5.85
CA LEU A 45 4.79 2.06 5.49
C LEU A 45 6.16 2.75 5.57
N GLU A 46 6.29 3.97 5.05
CA GLU A 46 7.54 4.76 5.16
C GLU A 46 7.95 4.97 6.62
N ALA A 47 6.99 5.31 7.50
CA ALA A 47 7.24 5.44 8.93
C ALA A 47 7.68 4.11 9.59
N ILE A 48 7.19 2.97 9.10
CA ILE A 48 7.66 1.64 9.55
C ILE A 48 9.11 1.41 9.13
N ALA A 49 9.50 1.74 7.90
CA ALA A 49 10.88 1.60 7.43
C ALA A 49 11.85 2.49 8.22
N GLU A 50 11.45 3.73 8.51
CA GLU A 50 12.26 4.65 9.31
C GLU A 50 12.47 4.12 10.73
N LYS A 51 11.40 3.59 11.35
CA LYS A 51 11.45 3.06 12.71
C LYS A 51 12.17 1.71 12.81
N TYR A 52 12.07 0.86 11.79
CA TYR A 52 12.64 -0.49 11.76
C TYR A 52 13.47 -0.70 10.49
N PRO A 53 14.73 -0.21 10.45
CA PRO A 53 15.59 -0.29 9.26
C PRO A 53 15.79 -1.73 8.73
N SER A 54 15.75 -2.73 9.61
CA SER A 54 15.80 -4.15 9.24
C SER A 54 14.66 -4.59 8.30
N LYS A 55 13.56 -3.86 8.26
CA LYS A 55 12.38 -4.12 7.42
C LYS A 55 12.37 -3.25 6.16
N GLY A 56 13.33 -2.34 6.01
CA GLY A 56 13.35 -1.32 4.97
C GLY A 56 13.20 -1.87 3.55
N MET A 57 13.85 -3.00 3.24
CA MET A 57 13.75 -3.60 1.89
C MET A 57 12.33 -4.10 1.56
N GLN A 58 11.69 -4.80 2.51
CA GLN A 58 10.33 -5.32 2.33
C GLN A 58 9.31 -4.19 2.23
N VAL A 59 9.50 -3.15 3.04
CA VAL A 59 8.67 -1.95 3.02
C VAL A 59 8.86 -1.19 1.71
N LEU A 60 10.10 -0.99 1.24
CA LEU A 60 10.41 -0.28 0.02
C LEU A 60 9.74 -0.92 -1.20
N GLU A 61 9.80 -2.25 -1.30
CA GLU A 61 9.09 -2.98 -2.35
C GLU A 61 7.59 -2.68 -2.28
N LEU A 62 6.99 -2.78 -1.10
CA LEU A 62 5.55 -2.58 -0.92
C LEU A 62 5.11 -1.14 -1.19
N VAL A 63 5.89 -0.14 -0.75
CA VAL A 63 5.69 1.27 -1.07
C VAL A 63 5.74 1.50 -2.57
N THR A 64 6.71 0.90 -3.27
CA THR A 64 6.82 1.01 -4.74
C THR A 64 5.55 0.52 -5.42
N TRP A 65 5.00 -0.60 -4.98
CA TRP A 65 3.74 -1.13 -5.52
C TRP A 65 2.53 -0.25 -5.19
N TRP A 66 2.42 0.26 -3.96
CA TRP A 66 1.34 1.18 -3.58
C TRP A 66 1.39 2.49 -4.37
N THR A 67 2.58 3.08 -4.55
CA THR A 67 2.74 4.31 -5.35
C THR A 67 2.38 4.07 -6.82
N ALA A 68 2.77 2.93 -7.38
CA ALA A 68 2.37 2.56 -8.73
C ALA A 68 0.84 2.38 -8.86
N PHE A 69 0.22 1.77 -7.84
CA PHE A 69 -1.23 1.65 -7.75
C PHE A 69 -1.92 3.02 -7.65
N GLU A 70 -1.46 3.90 -6.77
CA GLU A 70 -1.98 5.26 -6.61
C GLU A 70 -1.92 6.04 -7.93
N ALA A 71 -0.78 6.00 -8.61
CA ALA A 71 -0.59 6.64 -9.90
C ALA A 71 -1.56 6.09 -10.96
N ASN A 72 -1.81 4.78 -10.95
CA ASN A 72 -2.77 4.14 -11.85
C ASN A 72 -4.20 4.64 -11.59
N VAL A 73 -4.64 4.65 -10.32
CA VAL A 73 -5.98 5.15 -9.93
C VAL A 73 -6.13 6.62 -10.29
N ARG A 74 -5.14 7.48 -9.97
CA ARG A 74 -5.15 8.91 -10.36
C ARG A 74 -5.27 9.09 -11.87
N GLY A 75 -4.59 8.25 -12.66
CA GLY A 75 -4.67 8.28 -14.12
C GLY A 75 -6.06 7.99 -14.70
N LYS A 76 -7.00 7.47 -13.90
CA LYS A 76 -8.40 7.24 -14.31
C LYS A 76 -9.35 8.41 -13.99
N MET A 77 -8.86 9.43 -13.28
CA MET A 77 -9.63 10.63 -12.95
C MET A 77 -9.49 11.75 -14.01
N ASN A 78 -8.58 11.57 -14.97
CA ASN A 78 -8.27 12.52 -16.04
C ASN A 78 -8.93 12.15 -17.36
#